data_AF-K9GB42-F1
#
_entry.id   AF-K9GB42-F1
#
_cell.length_a   1.000
_cell.length_b   1.000
_cell.length_c   1.000
_cell.angle_alpha   90.00
_cell.angle_beta   90.00
_cell.angle_gamma   90.00
#
_symmetry.space_group_name_H-M   'P 1'
#
loop_
_entity.id
_entity.type
_entity.pdbx_description
1 polymer ?
#
loop_
_entity_poly.entity_id
_entity_poly.type
_entity_poly.pdbx_seq_one_letter_code
_entity_poly.pdbx_strand_id
1 'polypeptide(L)'
;MAPAGIMERLKSLYSKQDEPALSEQTVAFLSVLLTLLYVVPFYLSPTTRPSPSLSRDAPSVIRARIRAVTGSCIVSSVLVLWLIVYEDNSSVGAGVRLLGWWPIGLLETLRSLFLTAILFLGPLFERGIVEGEWKFWFRPNSLSASLSGWIGWRNFVAGPFTEEVMFRSAMVPLHLLAHTSPGRIVFLAPLYFGIAHVHHFYEFCLTHPDTPALAALLRSLFQFGYTTIFGWYATFVYLRTGSLLAVVSIHSFCNWCGLPRFWGRVEAGETIGPPVTRKDDSDDIKIGVRGNSGGLGVGWTVAYYVLLVAGALGFAQGLWPLTESYQALVSFSGKSN
;
A
#
# COMPACT_ATOMS: atom_id res chain seq x y z
N MET A 1 -39.57 44.68 -10.85
CA MET A 1 -39.68 43.20 -10.91
C MET A 1 -38.29 42.65 -11.14
N ALA A 2 -37.59 42.25 -10.07
CA ALA A 2 -36.25 41.67 -10.15
C ALA A 2 -36.32 40.22 -10.67
N PRO A 3 -35.27 39.70 -11.32
CA PRO A 3 -35.38 38.60 -12.27
C PRO A 3 -35.36 37.24 -11.54
N ALA A 4 -36.55 36.68 -11.30
CA ALA A 4 -36.70 35.33 -10.74
C ALA A 4 -35.91 34.25 -11.53
N GLY A 5 -35.72 34.45 -12.85
CA GLY A 5 -35.01 33.51 -13.72
C GLY A 5 -33.51 33.40 -13.51
N ILE A 6 -32.84 34.39 -12.93
CA ILE A 6 -31.38 34.32 -12.66
C ILE A 6 -31.12 33.54 -11.38
N MET A 7 -31.92 33.76 -10.34
CA MET A 7 -31.80 33.04 -9.07
C MET A 7 -32.19 31.56 -9.22
N GLU A 8 -33.22 31.25 -10.02
CA GLU A 8 -33.61 29.89 -10.39
C GLU A 8 -32.52 29.18 -11.20
N ARG A 9 -31.90 29.87 -12.18
CA ARG A 9 -30.75 29.33 -12.92
C ARG A 9 -29.53 29.12 -12.03
N LEU A 10 -29.24 30.05 -11.12
CA LEU A 10 -28.14 29.91 -10.15
C LEU A 10 -28.41 28.74 -9.21
N LYS A 11 -29.63 28.60 -8.66
CA LYS A 11 -30.02 27.44 -7.85
C LYS A 11 -29.96 26.14 -8.62
N SER A 12 -30.38 26.12 -9.90
CA SER A 12 -30.27 24.95 -10.78
C SER A 12 -28.82 24.58 -11.09
N LEU A 13 -27.94 25.56 -11.26
CA LEU A 13 -26.51 25.35 -11.49
C LEU A 13 -25.80 24.87 -10.22
N TYR A 14 -26.12 25.45 -9.06
CA TYR A 14 -25.65 24.99 -7.75
C TYR A 14 -26.16 23.58 -7.43
N SER A 15 -27.45 23.31 -7.65
CA SER A 15 -28.05 21.99 -7.44
C SER A 15 -27.46 20.93 -8.38
N LYS A 16 -27.04 21.30 -9.59
CA LYS A 16 -26.32 20.40 -10.50
C LYS A 16 -24.87 20.17 -10.09
N GLN A 17 -24.23 21.11 -9.39
CA GLN A 17 -22.88 20.94 -8.86
C GLN A 17 -22.85 20.06 -7.61
N ASP A 18 -23.95 19.98 -6.85
CA ASP A 18 -24.03 19.15 -5.63
C ASP A 18 -24.46 17.70 -5.90
N GLU A 19 -25.02 17.39 -7.08
CA GLU A 19 -25.37 16.02 -7.44
C GLU A 19 -24.10 15.20 -7.73
N PRO A 20 -23.94 14.01 -7.11
CA PRO A 20 -22.77 13.17 -7.35
C PRO A 20 -22.79 12.63 -8.78
N ALA A 21 -21.65 12.67 -9.45
CA ALA A 21 -21.47 12.14 -10.80
C ALA A 21 -21.72 10.62 -10.87
N LEU A 22 -21.49 9.89 -9.77
CA LEU A 22 -21.74 8.46 -9.67
C LEU A 22 -22.56 8.13 -8.42
N SER A 23 -23.48 7.16 -8.52
CA SER A 23 -24.17 6.64 -7.33
C SER A 23 -23.23 5.77 -6.47
N GLU A 24 -23.45 5.71 -5.15
CA GLU A 24 -22.69 4.84 -4.26
C GLU A 24 -22.75 3.35 -4.67
N GLN A 25 -23.89 2.91 -5.21
CA GLN A 25 -24.08 1.53 -5.69
C GLN A 25 -23.20 1.26 -6.92
N THR A 26 -23.16 2.21 -7.86
CA THR A 26 -22.28 2.14 -9.04
C THR A 26 -20.82 2.05 -8.62
N VAL A 27 -20.39 2.88 -7.66
CA VAL A 27 -19.01 2.86 -7.15
C VAL A 27 -18.69 1.55 -6.44
N ALA A 28 -19.60 1.01 -5.63
CA ALA A 28 -19.41 -0.29 -5.00
C ALA A 28 -19.24 -1.41 -6.03
N PHE A 29 -20.07 -1.42 -7.09
CA PHE A 29 -19.97 -2.37 -8.19
C PHE A 29 -18.64 -2.23 -8.95
N LEU A 30 -18.25 -0.99 -9.31
CA LEU A 30 -16.98 -0.73 -9.97
C LEU A 30 -15.79 -1.12 -9.08
N SER A 31 -15.86 -0.90 -7.77
CA SER A 31 -14.79 -1.30 -6.83
C SER A 31 -14.62 -2.81 -6.75
N VAL A 32 -15.73 -3.57 -6.77
CA VAL A 32 -15.68 -5.04 -6.91
C VAL A 32 -15.07 -5.43 -8.25
N LEU A 33 -15.49 -4.80 -9.35
CA LEU A 33 -14.97 -5.09 -10.69
C LEU A 33 -13.46 -4.82 -10.78
N LEU A 34 -12.98 -3.68 -10.27
CA LEU A 34 -11.56 -3.33 -10.20
C LEU A 34 -10.76 -4.36 -9.38
N THR A 35 -11.32 -4.79 -8.24
CA THR A 35 -10.72 -5.83 -7.40
C THR A 35 -10.59 -7.15 -8.16
N LEU A 36 -11.64 -7.56 -8.88
CA LEU A 36 -11.62 -8.76 -9.70
C LEU A 36 -10.64 -8.63 -10.88
N LEU A 37 -10.61 -7.48 -11.56
CA LEU A 37 -9.64 -7.21 -12.64
C LEU A 37 -8.19 -7.27 -12.14
N TYR A 38 -7.93 -6.97 -10.88
CA TYR A 38 -6.62 -7.12 -10.27
C TYR A 38 -6.28 -8.59 -9.96
N VAL A 39 -7.22 -9.34 -9.38
CA VAL A 39 -6.96 -10.69 -8.85
C VAL A 39 -7.14 -11.81 -9.88
N VAL A 40 -8.20 -11.77 -10.69
CA VAL A 40 -8.56 -12.82 -11.65
C VAL A 40 -7.43 -13.16 -12.63
N PRO A 41 -6.63 -12.21 -13.17
CA PRO A 41 -5.52 -12.53 -14.07
C PRO A 41 -4.48 -13.50 -13.49
N PHE A 42 -4.37 -13.59 -12.17
CA PHE A 42 -3.53 -14.60 -11.52
C PHE A 42 -4.01 -16.03 -11.73
N TYR A 43 -5.24 -16.25 -12.18
CA TYR A 43 -5.84 -17.57 -12.35
C TYR A 43 -6.04 -17.96 -13.82
N LEU A 44 -5.86 -17.03 -14.75
CA LEU A 44 -6.17 -17.21 -16.17
C LEU A 44 -5.08 -17.95 -16.96
N SER A 45 -3.83 -17.91 -16.52
CA SER A 45 -2.71 -18.56 -17.23
C SER A 45 -2.06 -19.64 -16.37
N PRO A 46 -1.61 -20.77 -16.95
CA PRO A 46 -0.83 -21.79 -16.23
C PRO A 46 0.43 -21.22 -15.55
N THR A 47 1.02 -20.16 -16.10
CA THR A 47 2.24 -19.53 -15.55
C THR A 47 1.94 -18.63 -14.35
N THR A 48 0.73 -18.08 -14.25
CA THR A 48 0.35 -17.20 -13.13
C THR A 48 -0.42 -17.94 -12.03
N ARG A 49 -1.17 -18.98 -12.41
CA ARG A 49 -2.02 -19.77 -11.51
C ARG A 49 -1.21 -20.42 -10.38
N PRO A 50 -1.65 -20.30 -9.12
CA PRO A 50 -1.09 -21.07 -8.02
C PRO A 50 -1.05 -22.57 -8.34
N SER A 51 0.10 -23.20 -8.11
CA SER A 51 0.30 -24.64 -8.33
C SER A 51 1.26 -25.19 -7.28
N PRO A 52 1.07 -26.44 -6.81
CA PRO A 52 2.04 -27.12 -5.94
C PRO A 52 3.41 -27.32 -6.59
N SER A 53 3.45 -27.44 -7.93
CA SER A 53 4.66 -27.76 -8.69
C SER A 53 5.44 -26.54 -9.19
N LEU A 54 4.87 -25.34 -9.07
CA LEU A 54 5.46 -24.11 -9.60
C LEU A 54 5.56 -23.08 -8.47
N SER A 55 6.79 -22.83 -8.01
CA SER A 55 7.03 -21.86 -6.94
C SER A 55 6.62 -20.45 -7.38
N ARG A 56 5.91 -19.76 -6.50
CA ARG A 56 5.54 -18.35 -6.66
C ARG A 56 6.74 -17.42 -6.79
N ASP A 57 7.87 -17.82 -6.22
CA ASP A 57 9.10 -17.03 -6.21
C ASP A 57 9.99 -17.30 -7.45
N ALA A 58 9.55 -18.18 -8.36
CA ALA A 58 10.22 -18.39 -9.63
C ALA A 58 10.20 -17.11 -10.49
N PRO A 59 11.35 -16.67 -11.06
CA PRO A 59 11.43 -15.46 -11.88
C PRO A 59 10.45 -15.40 -13.06
N SER A 60 10.13 -16.55 -13.67
CA SER A 60 9.12 -16.65 -14.74
C SER A 60 7.72 -16.29 -14.25
N VAL A 61 7.32 -16.81 -13.08
CA VAL A 61 6.02 -16.56 -12.43
C VAL A 61 5.92 -15.11 -12.00
N ILE A 62 6.95 -14.58 -11.35
CA ILE A 62 6.99 -13.18 -10.92
C ILE A 62 6.80 -12.24 -12.12
N ARG A 63 7.56 -12.44 -13.20
CA ARG A 63 7.43 -11.63 -14.42
C ARG A 63 6.04 -11.74 -15.04
N ALA A 64 5.48 -12.95 -15.13
CA ALA A 64 4.16 -13.17 -15.70
C ALA A 64 3.06 -12.49 -14.86
N ARG A 65 3.13 -12.61 -13.53
CA ARG A 65 2.19 -11.95 -12.60
C ARG A 65 2.29 -10.44 -12.69
N ILE A 66 3.52 -9.87 -12.66
CA ILE A 66 3.74 -8.42 -12.81
C ILE A 66 3.13 -7.92 -14.13
N ARG A 67 3.41 -8.58 -15.27
CA ARG A 67 2.83 -8.19 -16.57
C ARG A 67 1.31 -8.19 -16.54
N ALA A 68 0.71 -9.22 -15.95
CA ALA A 68 -0.74 -9.33 -15.84
C ALA A 68 -1.34 -8.18 -15.03
N VAL A 69 -0.81 -7.89 -13.83
CA VAL A 69 -1.34 -6.80 -13.00
C VAL A 69 -1.04 -5.41 -13.56
N THR A 70 0.10 -5.22 -14.22
CA THR A 70 0.40 -3.96 -14.91
C THR A 70 -0.63 -3.73 -16.02
N GLY A 71 -0.99 -4.75 -16.80
CA GLY A 71 -2.06 -4.67 -17.78
C GLY A 71 -3.40 -4.25 -17.16
N SER A 72 -3.80 -4.90 -16.05
CA SER A 72 -5.01 -4.53 -15.31
C SER A 72 -4.99 -3.10 -14.79
N CYS A 73 -3.84 -2.63 -14.30
CA CYS A 73 -3.66 -1.26 -13.83
C CYS A 73 -3.82 -0.23 -14.95
N ILE A 74 -3.23 -0.49 -16.13
CA ILE A 74 -3.34 0.39 -17.30
C ILE A 74 -4.80 0.49 -17.74
N VAL A 75 -5.47 -0.65 -17.94
CA VAL A 75 -6.89 -0.68 -18.38
C VAL A 75 -7.77 0.04 -17.37
N SER A 76 -7.58 -0.24 -16.08
CA SER A 76 -8.37 0.38 -15.01
C SER A 76 -8.14 1.88 -14.90
N SER A 77 -6.89 2.33 -15.01
CA SER A 77 -6.56 3.76 -14.96
C SER A 77 -7.15 4.53 -16.14
N VAL A 78 -7.10 3.96 -17.35
CA VAL A 78 -7.71 4.56 -18.55
C VAL A 78 -9.23 4.62 -18.40
N LEU A 79 -9.86 3.55 -17.93
CA LEU A 79 -11.31 3.51 -17.71
C LEU A 79 -11.74 4.55 -16.67
N VAL A 80 -11.06 4.64 -15.54
CA VAL A 80 -11.37 5.62 -14.49
C VAL A 80 -11.12 7.03 -14.97
N LEU A 81 -10.01 7.29 -15.69
CA LEU A 81 -9.76 8.61 -16.28
C LEU A 81 -10.87 9.02 -17.24
N TRP A 82 -11.31 8.09 -18.10
CA TRP A 82 -12.40 8.33 -19.03
C TRP A 82 -13.71 8.62 -18.28
N LEU A 83 -14.04 7.85 -17.23
CA LEU A 83 -15.21 8.10 -16.39
C LEU A 83 -15.16 9.49 -15.72
N ILE A 84 -14.00 9.88 -15.17
CA ILE A 84 -13.83 11.21 -14.58
C ILE A 84 -14.09 12.30 -15.62
N VAL A 85 -13.50 12.18 -16.82
CA VAL A 85 -13.64 13.21 -17.86
C VAL A 85 -15.07 13.27 -18.39
N TYR A 86 -15.72 12.12 -18.55
CA TYR A 86 -17.05 12.02 -19.16
C TYR A 86 -18.18 12.36 -18.19
N GLU A 87 -18.23 11.74 -17.01
CA GLU A 87 -19.36 11.88 -16.07
C GLU A 87 -19.32 13.20 -15.31
N ASP A 88 -18.12 13.67 -14.95
CA ASP A 88 -17.95 14.94 -14.21
C ASP A 88 -17.77 16.15 -15.14
N ASN A 89 -17.84 15.94 -16.46
CA ASN A 89 -17.52 16.94 -17.50
C ASN A 89 -16.18 17.67 -17.21
N SER A 90 -15.24 16.92 -16.63
CA SER A 90 -13.99 17.42 -16.07
C SER A 90 -12.88 17.43 -17.12
N SER A 91 -11.90 18.33 -16.96
CA SER A 91 -10.72 18.31 -17.82
C SER A 91 -9.85 17.07 -17.56
N VAL A 92 -9.11 16.62 -18.58
CA VAL A 92 -8.11 15.54 -18.42
C VAL A 92 -7.11 15.88 -17.31
N GLY A 93 -6.73 17.15 -17.17
CA GLY A 93 -5.84 17.61 -16.09
C GLY A 93 -6.42 17.40 -14.69
N ALA A 94 -7.72 17.64 -14.51
CA ALA A 94 -8.41 17.36 -13.25
C ALA A 94 -8.45 15.85 -12.95
N GLY A 95 -8.69 15.02 -13.97
CA GLY A 95 -8.62 13.56 -13.84
C GLY A 95 -7.23 13.06 -13.45
N VAL A 96 -6.17 13.52 -14.12
CA VAL A 96 -4.78 13.17 -13.80
C VAL A 96 -4.42 13.59 -12.36
N ARG A 97 -4.98 14.71 -11.88
CA ARG A 97 -4.84 15.14 -10.47
C ARG A 97 -5.58 14.21 -9.50
N LEU A 98 -6.82 13.82 -9.80
CA LEU A 98 -7.58 12.88 -8.97
C LEU A 98 -6.91 11.48 -8.91
N LEU A 99 -6.31 11.04 -10.01
CA LEU A 99 -5.47 9.84 -10.07
C LEU A 99 -4.13 10.01 -9.32
N GLY A 100 -3.79 11.21 -8.86
CA GLY A 100 -2.58 11.50 -8.10
C GLY A 100 -1.29 11.38 -8.90
N TRP A 101 -1.37 11.46 -10.23
CA TRP A 101 -0.22 11.37 -11.13
C TRP A 101 0.48 12.70 -11.30
N TRP A 102 -0.28 13.80 -11.26
CA TRP A 102 0.25 15.16 -11.36
C TRP A 102 -0.51 16.15 -10.47
N PRO A 103 0.19 16.99 -9.68
CA PRO A 103 1.64 17.01 -9.50
C PRO A 103 2.16 15.79 -8.74
N ILE A 104 3.43 15.44 -8.94
CA ILE A 104 4.04 14.22 -8.37
C ILE A 104 4.09 14.27 -6.82
N GLY A 105 4.22 15.46 -6.24
CA GLY A 105 4.21 15.65 -4.78
C GLY A 105 5.47 15.15 -4.07
N LEU A 106 6.66 15.64 -4.46
CA LEU A 106 7.93 15.23 -3.86
C LEU A 106 8.03 15.60 -2.37
N LEU A 107 7.55 16.80 -1.99
CA LEU A 107 7.57 17.23 -0.60
C LEU A 107 6.60 16.40 0.25
N GLU A 108 5.40 16.13 -0.28
CA GLU A 108 4.40 15.25 0.31
C GLU A 108 4.95 13.84 0.51
N THR A 109 5.69 13.33 -0.48
CA THR A 109 6.37 12.04 -0.40
C THR A 109 7.38 12.02 0.73
N LEU A 110 8.25 13.03 0.84
CA LEU A 110 9.25 13.13 1.90
C LEU A 110 8.61 13.24 3.29
N ARG A 111 7.57 14.06 3.45
CA ARG A 111 6.86 14.20 4.73
C ARG A 111 6.12 12.93 5.13
N SER A 112 5.49 12.25 4.17
CA SER A 112 4.79 10.99 4.40
C SER A 112 5.75 9.86 4.75
N LEU A 113 6.91 9.78 4.09
CA LEU A 113 7.99 8.88 4.45
C LEU A 113 8.52 9.19 5.85
N PHE A 114 8.73 10.46 6.18
CA PHE A 114 9.17 10.86 7.52
C PHE A 114 8.16 10.49 8.61
N LEU A 115 6.87 10.74 8.38
CA LEU A 115 5.79 10.30 9.27
C LEU A 115 5.80 8.78 9.46
N THR A 116 5.97 8.03 8.37
CA THR A 116 6.04 6.57 8.41
C THR A 116 7.30 6.11 9.15
N ALA A 117 8.44 6.75 8.94
CA ALA A 117 9.68 6.44 9.67
C ALA A 117 9.53 6.69 11.18
N ILE A 118 8.79 7.72 11.60
CA ILE A 118 8.45 7.95 13.01
C ILE A 118 7.65 6.76 13.57
N LEU A 119 6.64 6.29 12.85
CA LEU A 119 5.86 5.11 13.26
C LEU A 119 6.74 3.85 13.41
N PHE A 120 7.75 3.71 12.55
CA PHE A 120 8.65 2.57 12.49
C PHE A 120 9.96 2.75 13.27
N LEU A 121 10.03 3.68 14.25
CA LEU A 121 11.25 3.90 15.04
C LEU A 121 11.82 2.64 15.71
N GLY A 122 10.95 1.77 16.25
CA GLY A 122 11.36 0.48 16.82
C GLY A 122 12.06 -0.42 15.77
N PRO A 123 11.38 -0.81 14.68
CA PRO A 123 12.00 -1.57 13.59
C PRO A 123 13.26 -0.93 12.99
N LEU A 124 13.28 0.39 12.82
CA LEU A 124 14.49 1.09 12.34
C LEU A 124 15.66 0.98 13.33
N PHE A 125 15.38 0.99 14.63
CA PHE A 125 16.40 0.77 15.66
C PHE A 125 16.92 -0.67 15.66
N GLU A 126 16.03 -1.66 15.57
CA GLU A 126 16.40 -3.08 15.47
C GLU A 126 17.30 -3.30 14.25
N ARG A 127 16.84 -2.95 13.05
CA ARG A 127 17.63 -3.15 11.84
C ARG A 127 18.90 -2.29 11.80
N GLY A 128 18.76 -1.00 12.10
CA GLY A 128 19.83 -0.04 11.96
C GLY A 128 20.93 -0.25 13.00
N ILE A 129 20.56 -0.28 14.27
CA ILE A 129 21.52 -0.25 15.37
C ILE A 129 21.84 -1.65 15.88
N VAL A 130 20.82 -2.49 16.07
CA VAL A 130 21.00 -3.83 16.67
C VAL A 130 21.64 -4.80 15.68
N GLU A 131 21.12 -4.87 14.47
CA GLU A 131 21.65 -5.70 13.38
C GLU A 131 22.84 -5.02 12.66
N GLY A 132 23.01 -3.71 12.88
CA GLY A 132 24.13 -2.95 12.33
C GLY A 132 23.99 -2.59 10.85
N GLU A 133 22.79 -2.71 10.27
CA GLU A 133 22.54 -2.45 8.85
C GLU A 133 22.75 -0.99 8.44
N TRP A 134 22.72 -0.04 9.40
CA TRP A 134 22.85 1.41 9.14
C TRP A 134 24.09 1.79 8.33
N LYS A 135 25.17 1.01 8.45
CA LYS A 135 26.45 1.19 7.73
C LYS A 135 26.32 0.95 6.21
N PHE A 136 25.27 0.25 5.80
CA PHE A 136 25.04 -0.20 4.44
C PHE A 136 23.84 0.48 3.77
N TRP A 137 22.92 1.10 4.52
CA TRP A 137 21.71 1.74 4.00
C TRP A 137 21.97 2.76 2.89
N PHE A 138 23.04 3.54 3.01
CA PHE A 138 23.41 4.57 2.03
C PHE A 138 24.42 4.09 0.98
N ARG A 139 24.79 2.81 0.98
CA ARG A 139 25.69 2.25 -0.03
C ARG A 139 24.89 1.83 -1.27
N PRO A 140 25.21 2.35 -2.47
CA PRO A 140 24.50 1.99 -3.70
C PRO A 140 24.44 0.48 -3.97
N ASN A 141 25.51 -0.24 -3.62
CA ASN A 141 25.59 -1.70 -3.79
C ASN A 141 24.63 -2.48 -2.88
N SER A 142 24.27 -1.95 -1.71
CA SER A 142 23.32 -2.61 -0.80
C SER A 142 21.89 -2.52 -1.33
N LEU A 143 21.49 -1.34 -1.80
CA LEU A 143 20.19 -1.15 -2.44
C LEU A 143 20.09 -1.96 -3.74
N SER A 144 21.16 -1.98 -4.54
CA SER A 144 21.26 -2.80 -5.74
C SER A 144 21.15 -4.30 -5.41
N ALA A 145 21.78 -4.79 -4.34
CA ALA A 145 21.69 -6.18 -3.92
C ALA A 145 20.26 -6.57 -3.46
N SER A 146 19.56 -5.68 -2.76
CA SER A 146 18.16 -5.93 -2.36
C SER A 146 17.17 -5.87 -3.53
N LEU A 147 17.51 -5.19 -4.62
CA LEU A 147 16.65 -5.02 -5.81
C LEU A 147 17.09 -5.86 -7.03
N SER A 148 18.25 -6.50 -6.99
CA SER A 148 18.82 -7.26 -8.13
C SER A 148 18.03 -8.52 -8.46
N GLY A 149 17.33 -9.08 -7.47
CA GLY A 149 16.44 -10.24 -7.65
C GLY A 149 15.01 -9.85 -7.99
N TRP A 150 14.34 -10.69 -8.79
CA TRP A 150 12.91 -10.54 -9.11
C TRP A 150 12.01 -10.52 -7.86
N ILE A 151 12.40 -11.23 -6.80
CA ILE A 151 11.68 -11.23 -5.52
C ILE A 151 11.73 -9.85 -4.87
N GLY A 152 12.93 -9.25 -4.79
CA GLY A 152 13.12 -7.89 -4.25
C GLY A 152 12.38 -6.85 -5.07
N TRP A 153 12.53 -6.89 -6.40
CA TRP A 153 11.79 -6.01 -7.31
C TRP A 153 10.26 -6.13 -7.13
N ARG A 154 9.74 -7.36 -7.03
CA ARG A 154 8.32 -7.59 -6.75
C ARG A 154 7.90 -6.96 -5.42
N ASN A 155 8.63 -7.24 -4.35
CA ASN A 155 8.23 -6.86 -3.00
C ASN A 155 8.35 -5.36 -2.72
N PHE A 156 9.35 -4.69 -3.30
CA PHE A 156 9.68 -3.29 -2.97
C PHE A 156 9.30 -2.29 -4.06
N VAL A 157 9.02 -2.74 -5.29
CA VAL A 157 8.70 -1.83 -6.40
C VAL A 157 7.40 -2.21 -7.08
N ALA A 158 7.35 -3.37 -7.74
CA ALA A 158 6.22 -3.71 -8.60
C ALA A 158 4.91 -3.90 -7.81
N GLY A 159 4.95 -4.65 -6.71
CA GLY A 159 3.80 -4.88 -5.83
C GLY A 159 3.25 -3.58 -5.25
N PRO A 160 4.05 -2.79 -4.50
CA PRO A 160 3.63 -1.49 -3.99
C PRO A 160 3.04 -0.59 -5.08
N PHE A 161 3.72 -0.48 -6.23
CA PHE A 161 3.24 0.36 -7.31
C PHE A 161 1.88 -0.08 -7.87
N THR A 162 1.73 -1.36 -8.23
CA THR A 162 0.49 -1.84 -8.85
C THR A 162 -0.68 -1.87 -7.88
N GLU A 163 -0.43 -2.15 -6.60
CA GLU A 163 -1.45 -2.12 -5.55
C GLU A 163 -1.94 -0.69 -5.29
N GLU A 164 -1.04 0.29 -5.16
CA GLU A 164 -1.46 1.68 -4.96
C GLU A 164 -2.12 2.27 -6.22
N VAL A 165 -1.69 1.90 -7.43
CA VAL A 165 -2.39 2.29 -8.66
C VAL A 165 -3.82 1.76 -8.66
N MET A 166 -4.03 0.48 -8.37
CA MET A 166 -5.36 -0.10 -8.41
C MET A 166 -6.27 0.44 -7.29
N PHE A 167 -5.80 0.39 -6.04
CA PHE A 167 -6.66 0.61 -4.88
C PHE A 167 -6.70 2.07 -4.41
N ARG A 168 -5.71 2.90 -4.77
CA ARG A 168 -5.72 4.34 -4.44
C ARG A 168 -5.96 5.15 -5.70
N SER A 169 -5.09 5.05 -6.70
CA SER A 169 -5.21 5.87 -7.92
C SER A 169 -6.49 5.61 -8.70
N ALA A 170 -6.95 4.36 -8.86
CA ALA A 170 -8.17 4.06 -9.61
C ALA A 170 -9.44 4.03 -8.73
N MET A 171 -9.41 3.33 -7.58
CA MET A 171 -10.63 3.11 -6.78
C MET A 171 -11.06 4.35 -5.96
N VAL A 172 -10.14 5.08 -5.33
CA VAL A 172 -10.50 6.22 -4.46
C VAL A 172 -11.19 7.35 -5.23
N PRO A 173 -10.74 7.75 -6.45
CA PRO A 173 -11.45 8.76 -7.24
C PRO A 173 -12.91 8.42 -7.54
N LEU A 174 -13.26 7.15 -7.73
CA LEU A 174 -14.66 6.77 -7.93
C LEU A 174 -15.52 7.12 -6.71
N HIS A 175 -15.00 6.89 -5.50
CA HIS A 175 -15.69 7.29 -4.27
C HIS A 175 -15.78 8.82 -4.12
N LEU A 176 -14.78 9.56 -4.59
CA LEU A 176 -14.81 11.02 -4.63
C LEU A 176 -15.90 11.54 -5.59
N LEU A 177 -16.04 10.93 -6.78
CA LEU A 177 -17.10 11.24 -7.74
C LEU A 177 -18.50 10.93 -7.22
N ALA A 178 -18.63 10.01 -6.25
CA ALA A 178 -19.88 9.74 -5.54
C ALA A 178 -20.09 10.65 -4.31
N HIS A 179 -19.27 11.69 -4.13
CA HIS A 179 -19.30 12.58 -2.97
C HIS A 179 -19.27 11.83 -1.62
N THR A 180 -18.63 10.65 -1.59
CA THR A 180 -18.49 9.87 -0.35
C THR A 180 -17.61 10.65 0.62
N SER A 181 -18.04 10.79 1.88
CA SER A 181 -17.27 11.54 2.87
C SER A 181 -15.85 10.98 3.04
N PRO A 182 -14.81 11.82 3.21
CA PRO A 182 -13.42 11.37 3.27
C PRO A 182 -13.17 10.30 4.33
N GLY A 183 -13.80 10.43 5.50
CA GLY A 183 -13.72 9.42 6.56
C GLY A 183 -14.28 8.06 6.12
N ARG A 184 -15.42 8.04 5.43
CA ARG A 184 -16.00 6.80 4.90
C ARG A 184 -15.11 6.19 3.83
N ILE A 185 -14.48 6.99 2.96
CA ILE A 185 -13.50 6.50 1.98
C ILE A 185 -12.32 5.81 2.67
N VAL A 186 -11.75 6.46 3.70
CA VAL A 186 -10.62 5.94 4.49
C VAL A 186 -10.92 4.56 5.07
N PHE A 187 -12.13 4.35 5.61
CA PHE A 187 -12.48 3.08 6.25
C PHE A 187 -13.05 2.01 5.30
N LEU A 188 -13.71 2.42 4.20
CA LEU A 188 -14.41 1.51 3.29
C LEU A 188 -13.52 1.00 2.14
N ALA A 189 -12.83 1.89 1.42
CA ALA A 189 -12.09 1.50 0.21
C ALA A 189 -10.99 0.45 0.51
N PRO A 190 -10.26 0.54 1.64
CA PRO A 190 -9.30 -0.49 2.04
C PRO A 190 -9.87 -1.89 2.29
N LEU A 191 -11.18 -2.05 2.50
CA LEU A 191 -11.77 -3.38 2.64
C LEU A 191 -11.65 -4.17 1.33
N TYR A 192 -11.80 -3.52 0.17
CA TYR A 192 -11.59 -4.16 -1.13
C TYR A 192 -10.13 -4.60 -1.31
N PHE A 193 -9.18 -3.77 -0.88
CA PHE A 193 -7.75 -4.11 -0.84
C PHE A 193 -7.48 -5.31 0.07
N GLY A 194 -8.07 -5.34 1.27
CA GLY A 194 -7.98 -6.48 2.18
C GLY A 194 -8.56 -7.75 1.57
N ILE A 195 -9.78 -7.69 1.00
CA ILE A 195 -10.45 -8.82 0.34
C ILE A 195 -9.61 -9.37 -0.81
N ALA A 196 -8.98 -8.48 -1.59
CA ALA A 196 -8.09 -8.89 -2.67
C ALA A 196 -6.99 -9.85 -2.19
N HIS A 197 -6.53 -9.75 -0.93
CA HIS A 197 -5.49 -10.60 -0.36
C HIS A 197 -6.00 -11.96 0.15
N VAL A 198 -7.31 -12.14 0.30
CA VAL A 198 -7.91 -13.42 0.75
C VAL A 198 -7.57 -14.55 -0.22
N HIS A 199 -7.31 -14.24 -1.51
CA HIS A 199 -6.86 -15.21 -2.49
C HIS A 199 -5.54 -15.93 -2.10
N HIS A 200 -4.70 -15.31 -1.25
CA HIS A 200 -3.51 -15.97 -0.71
C HIS A 200 -3.82 -17.11 0.26
N PHE A 201 -5.01 -17.14 0.87
CA PHE A 201 -5.46 -18.30 1.64
C PHE A 201 -5.50 -19.55 0.76
N TYR A 202 -6.12 -19.44 -0.41
CA TYR A 202 -6.19 -20.53 -1.38
C TYR A 202 -4.78 -20.97 -1.83
N GLU A 203 -3.93 -20.02 -2.21
CA GLU A 203 -2.55 -20.31 -2.62
C GLU A 203 -1.74 -20.97 -1.50
N PHE A 204 -1.93 -20.56 -0.25
CA PHE A 204 -1.25 -21.14 0.91
C PHE A 204 -1.73 -22.57 1.18
N CYS A 205 -3.03 -22.81 1.23
CA CYS A 205 -3.60 -24.15 1.41
C CYS A 205 -3.15 -25.12 0.32
N LEU A 206 -3.03 -24.63 -0.93
CA LEU A 206 -2.59 -25.44 -2.06
C LEU A 206 -1.10 -25.84 -1.97
N THR A 207 -0.25 -24.93 -1.47
CA THR A 207 1.21 -25.14 -1.40
C THR A 207 1.68 -25.78 -0.09
N HIS A 208 0.86 -25.72 0.96
CA HIS A 208 1.17 -26.26 2.28
C HIS A 208 0.05 -27.21 2.76
N PRO A 209 -0.16 -28.35 2.07
CA PRO A 209 -1.29 -29.25 2.32
C PRO A 209 -1.30 -29.83 3.75
N ASP A 210 -0.13 -29.95 4.38
CA ASP A 210 0.02 -30.49 5.74
C ASP A 210 -0.27 -29.44 6.84
N THR A 211 -0.48 -28.18 6.48
CA THR A 211 -0.79 -27.13 7.47
C THR A 211 -2.27 -27.20 7.86
N PRO A 212 -2.61 -27.21 9.16
CA PRO A 212 -3.99 -27.21 9.60
C PRO A 212 -4.78 -26.04 9.01
N ALA A 213 -6.00 -26.30 8.54
CA ALA A 213 -6.87 -25.29 7.92
C ALA A 213 -7.09 -24.06 8.83
N LEU A 214 -7.16 -24.28 10.14
CA LEU A 214 -7.26 -23.19 11.12
C LEU A 214 -6.02 -22.28 11.10
N ALA A 215 -4.81 -22.82 10.99
CA ALA A 215 -3.58 -22.03 10.93
C ALA A 215 -3.49 -21.23 9.62
N ALA A 216 -3.87 -21.84 8.49
CA ALA A 216 -3.99 -21.14 7.22
C ALA A 216 -5.03 -20.00 7.28
N LEU A 217 -6.17 -20.25 7.93
CA LEU A 217 -7.23 -19.25 8.10
C LEU A 217 -6.74 -18.09 8.98
N LEU A 218 -6.14 -18.38 10.14
CA LEU A 218 -5.60 -17.35 11.03
C LEU A 218 -4.53 -16.49 10.35
N ARG A 219 -3.66 -17.10 9.54
CA ARG A 219 -2.69 -16.38 8.71
C ARG A 219 -3.40 -15.42 7.74
N SER A 220 -4.44 -15.89 7.04
CA SER A 220 -5.19 -15.08 6.09
C SER A 220 -5.94 -13.93 6.78
N LEU A 221 -6.59 -14.19 7.92
CA LEU A 221 -7.28 -13.18 8.72
C LEU A 221 -6.31 -12.12 9.26
N PHE A 222 -5.13 -12.54 9.72
CA PHE A 222 -4.09 -11.63 10.14
C PHE A 222 -3.59 -10.76 8.98
N GLN A 223 -3.34 -11.36 7.81
CA GLN A 223 -2.96 -10.62 6.61
C GLN A 223 -4.05 -9.62 6.21
N PHE A 224 -5.32 -10.04 6.17
CA PHE A 224 -6.46 -9.18 5.89
C PHE A 224 -6.56 -7.99 6.86
N GLY A 225 -6.44 -8.24 8.16
CA GLY A 225 -6.51 -7.19 9.17
C GLY A 225 -5.37 -6.19 9.03
N TYR A 226 -4.13 -6.67 8.89
CA TYR A 226 -2.96 -5.82 8.74
C TYR A 226 -2.99 -4.99 7.45
N THR A 227 -3.33 -5.61 6.31
CA THR A 227 -3.42 -4.89 5.03
C THR A 227 -4.56 -3.88 5.04
N THR A 228 -5.67 -4.15 5.73
CA THR A 228 -6.77 -3.19 5.92
C THR A 228 -6.31 -1.98 6.73
N ILE A 229 -5.60 -2.17 7.85
CA ILE A 229 -5.06 -1.07 8.67
C ILE A 229 -4.06 -0.23 7.87
N PHE A 230 -3.13 -0.87 7.15
CA PHE A 230 -2.24 -0.16 6.24
C PHE A 230 -3.01 0.62 5.18
N GLY A 231 -4.06 0.01 4.62
CA GLY A 231 -4.92 0.65 3.65
C GLY A 231 -5.64 1.88 4.19
N TRP A 232 -6.10 1.87 5.45
CA TRP A 232 -6.65 3.07 6.10
C TRP A 232 -5.62 4.20 6.12
N TYR A 233 -4.39 3.91 6.54
CA TYR A 233 -3.31 4.89 6.57
C TYR A 233 -2.96 5.41 5.17
N ALA A 234 -2.76 4.53 4.20
CA ALA A 234 -2.41 4.90 2.84
C ALA A 234 -3.52 5.71 2.15
N THR A 235 -4.79 5.34 2.32
CA THR A 235 -5.92 6.11 1.78
C THR A 235 -6.02 7.48 2.44
N PHE A 236 -5.77 7.57 3.76
CA PHE A 236 -5.70 8.87 4.44
C PHE A 236 -4.59 9.75 3.86
N VAL A 237 -3.38 9.23 3.72
CA VAL A 237 -2.25 9.96 3.09
C VAL A 237 -2.61 10.36 1.66
N TYR A 238 -3.20 9.46 0.87
CA TYR A 238 -3.60 9.73 -0.51
C TYR A 238 -4.58 10.90 -0.60
N LEU A 239 -5.64 10.90 0.21
CA LEU A 239 -6.64 11.98 0.23
C LEU A 239 -6.04 13.32 0.69
N ARG A 240 -5.10 13.28 1.63
CA ARG A 240 -4.44 14.46 2.21
C ARG A 240 -3.35 15.07 1.31
N THR A 241 -2.74 14.27 0.45
CA THR A 241 -1.58 14.68 -0.36
C THR A 241 -1.84 14.71 -1.86
N GLY A 242 -2.83 13.97 -2.34
CA GLY A 242 -3.10 13.79 -3.77
C GLY A 242 -1.94 13.19 -4.55
N SER A 243 -1.03 12.45 -3.91
CA SER A 243 0.19 11.93 -4.55
C SER A 243 0.21 10.41 -4.55
N LEU A 244 0.22 9.82 -5.75
CA LEU A 244 0.47 8.40 -5.94
C LEU A 244 1.90 8.03 -5.51
N LEU A 245 2.89 8.88 -5.82
CA LEU A 245 4.27 8.63 -5.43
C LEU A 245 4.43 8.53 -3.90
N ALA A 246 3.74 9.39 -3.14
CA ALA A 246 3.79 9.37 -1.68
C ALA A 246 3.30 8.03 -1.13
N VAL A 247 2.14 7.54 -1.59
CA VAL A 247 1.58 6.27 -1.11
C VAL A 247 2.36 5.05 -1.58
N VAL A 248 2.90 5.05 -2.80
CA VAL A 248 3.80 3.99 -3.27
C VAL A 248 5.06 3.94 -2.41
N SER A 249 5.63 5.10 -2.08
CA SER A 249 6.87 5.18 -1.31
C SER A 249 6.70 4.69 0.12
N ILE A 250 5.63 5.10 0.83
CA ILE A 250 5.35 4.58 2.18
C ILE A 250 5.02 3.09 2.15
N HIS A 251 4.37 2.58 1.10
CA HIS A 251 4.10 1.16 0.94
C HIS A 251 5.43 0.39 0.80
N SER A 252 6.29 0.78 -0.13
CA SER A 252 7.62 0.19 -0.30
C SER A 252 8.42 0.22 1.00
N PHE A 253 8.36 1.32 1.74
CA PHE A 253 9.01 1.46 3.04
C PHE A 253 8.44 0.50 4.11
N CYS A 254 7.11 0.36 4.20
CA CYS A 254 6.47 -0.61 5.09
C CYS A 254 6.86 -2.05 4.72
N ASN A 255 6.92 -2.39 3.44
CA ASN A 255 7.35 -3.72 2.98
C ASN A 255 8.82 -3.99 3.33
N TRP A 256 9.68 -2.96 3.27
CA TRP A 256 11.08 -3.07 3.68
C TRP A 256 11.24 -3.23 5.19
N CYS A 257 10.50 -2.46 6.00
CA CYS A 257 10.55 -2.59 7.46
C CYS A 257 9.97 -3.92 7.94
N GLY A 258 8.89 -4.40 7.32
CA GLY A 258 8.12 -5.54 7.81
C GLY A 258 7.28 -5.18 9.04
N LEU A 259 6.69 -6.18 9.69
CA LEU A 259 5.89 -5.96 10.89
C LEU A 259 6.77 -5.69 12.12
N PRO A 260 6.39 -4.74 12.99
CA PRO A 260 7.07 -4.57 14.26
C PRO A 260 6.95 -5.82 15.14
N ARG A 261 7.98 -6.07 15.94
CA ARG A 261 8.01 -7.10 16.97
C ARG A 261 7.17 -6.63 18.16
N PHE A 262 5.98 -7.18 18.31
CA PHE A 262 5.13 -6.84 19.47
C PHE A 262 5.45 -7.68 20.72
N TRP A 263 6.25 -8.75 20.60
CA TRP A 263 6.65 -9.61 21.71
C TRP A 263 8.02 -10.27 21.47
N GLY A 264 8.69 -10.69 22.53
CA GLY A 264 9.98 -11.37 22.49
C GLY A 264 11.18 -10.45 22.70
N ARG A 265 12.38 -11.04 22.71
CA ARG A 265 13.63 -10.29 22.87
C ARG A 265 14.15 -9.85 21.51
N VAL A 266 14.79 -8.69 21.53
CA VAL A 266 15.62 -8.24 20.43
C VAL A 266 16.96 -8.94 20.56
N GLU A 267 17.37 -9.63 19.50
CA GLU A 267 18.58 -10.45 19.45
C GLU A 267 19.56 -9.83 18.43
N ALA A 268 20.86 -9.96 18.69
CA ALA A 268 21.87 -9.52 17.73
C ALA A 268 21.75 -10.46 16.53
N GLY A 269 21.51 -9.90 15.35
CA GLY A 269 21.12 -10.68 14.18
C GLY A 269 22.09 -11.83 13.88
N GLU A 270 21.62 -13.07 14.00
CA GLU A 270 21.92 -14.07 12.98
C GLU A 270 20.96 -13.80 11.83
N THR A 271 21.50 -13.58 10.63
CA THR A 271 20.73 -13.25 9.43
C THR A 271 19.66 -14.31 9.13
N ILE A 272 18.41 -14.06 9.52
CA ILE A 272 17.25 -14.80 9.02
C ILE A 272 16.72 -14.00 7.83
N GLY A 273 17.09 -14.44 6.62
CA GLY A 273 16.38 -14.06 5.41
C GLY A 273 14.89 -14.41 5.50
N PRO A 274 14.04 -13.96 4.55
CA PRO A 274 12.63 -14.35 4.52
C PRO A 274 12.50 -15.88 4.62
N PRO A 275 11.41 -16.44 5.17
CA PRO A 275 11.32 -17.87 5.44
C PRO A 275 11.51 -18.66 4.15
N VAL A 276 12.74 -19.11 3.90
CA VAL A 276 13.09 -20.03 2.84
C VAL A 276 12.67 -21.38 3.38
N THR A 277 11.56 -21.90 2.86
CA THR A 277 11.29 -23.33 2.87
C THR A 277 12.55 -24.04 2.38
N ARG A 278 13.23 -24.75 3.27
CA ARG A 278 14.37 -25.61 2.96
C ARG A 278 14.11 -26.39 1.67
N LYS A 279 14.89 -26.10 0.64
CA LYS A 279 15.46 -27.11 -0.24
C LYS A 279 16.65 -26.54 -0.98
N ASP A 280 17.68 -27.37 -1.05
CA ASP A 280 19.00 -27.16 -1.60
C ASP A 280 18.97 -26.49 -2.98
N ASP A 281 19.82 -25.48 -3.18
CA ASP A 281 20.88 -25.54 -4.18
C ASP A 281 21.82 -24.35 -4.00
N SER A 282 23.11 -24.66 -4.04
CA SER A 282 24.26 -23.81 -3.78
C SER A 282 24.46 -22.72 -4.84
N ASP A 283 24.56 -21.46 -4.42
CA ASP A 283 25.68 -20.54 -4.73
C ASP A 283 25.42 -19.16 -4.11
N ASP A 284 25.49 -19.08 -2.77
CA ASP A 284 25.44 -17.80 -2.05
C ASP A 284 26.85 -17.25 -1.80
N ILE A 285 27.12 -16.08 -2.35
CA ILE A 285 28.27 -15.23 -2.00
C ILE A 285 28.09 -14.77 -0.55
N LYS A 286 28.71 -15.51 0.38
CA LYS A 286 28.74 -15.20 1.81
C LYS A 286 29.64 -13.99 2.08
N ILE A 287 29.06 -12.79 2.17
CA ILE A 287 29.73 -11.65 2.83
C ILE A 287 29.58 -11.88 4.34
N GLY A 288 30.51 -12.63 4.91
CA GLY A 288 30.53 -12.94 6.34
C GLY A 288 30.90 -11.71 7.19
N VAL A 289 29.92 -11.13 7.88
CA VAL A 289 30.17 -10.30 9.06
C VAL A 289 30.00 -11.19 10.29
N ARG A 290 31.12 -11.46 10.97
CA ARG A 290 31.21 -12.30 12.16
C ARG A 290 30.56 -11.57 13.34
N GLY A 291 29.31 -11.90 13.68
CA GLY A 291 28.59 -11.39 14.85
C GLY A 291 28.78 -12.30 16.06
N ASN A 292 29.21 -11.74 17.18
CA ASN A 292 29.48 -12.43 18.44
C ASN A 292 28.16 -12.97 19.04
N SER A 293 28.05 -14.27 19.29
CA SER A 293 26.88 -14.97 19.87
C SER A 293 26.65 -14.64 21.36
N GLY A 294 26.86 -13.40 21.77
CA GLY A 294 26.55 -12.91 23.10
C GLY A 294 25.14 -12.35 23.09
N GLY A 295 24.21 -13.00 23.79
CA GLY A 295 22.84 -12.50 23.93
C GLY A 295 22.82 -11.04 24.37
N LEU A 296 22.09 -10.20 23.63
CA LEU A 296 22.02 -8.77 23.93
C LEU A 296 21.44 -8.55 25.32
N GLY A 297 22.01 -7.57 26.03
CA GLY A 297 21.50 -7.11 27.30
C GLY A 297 20.03 -6.67 27.18
N VAL A 298 19.24 -6.90 28.24
CA VAL A 298 17.80 -6.59 28.28
C VAL A 298 17.51 -5.13 27.90
N GLY A 299 18.44 -4.21 28.17
CA GLY A 299 18.35 -2.80 27.81
C GLY A 299 18.08 -2.54 26.31
N TRP A 300 18.57 -3.38 25.40
CA TRP A 300 18.29 -3.25 23.96
C TRP A 300 16.82 -3.54 23.63
N THR A 301 16.26 -4.57 24.27
CA THR A 301 14.84 -4.90 24.13
C THR A 301 13.97 -3.82 24.76
N VAL A 302 14.34 -3.29 25.93
CA VAL A 302 13.63 -2.16 26.56
C VAL A 302 13.67 -0.92 25.65
N ALA A 303 14.83 -0.57 25.11
CA ALA A 303 14.98 0.56 24.19
C ALA A 303 14.09 0.40 22.95
N TYR A 304 14.05 -0.79 22.36
CA TYR A 304 13.18 -1.10 21.22
C TYR A 304 11.69 -0.83 21.55
N TYR A 305 11.19 -1.36 22.66
CA TYR A 305 9.78 -1.18 23.02
C TYR A 305 9.45 0.26 23.41
N VAL A 306 10.39 0.99 24.05
CA VAL A 306 10.24 2.43 24.30
C VAL A 306 10.14 3.19 22.98
N LEU A 307 10.99 2.88 22.00
CA LEU A 307 10.96 3.49 20.67
C LEU A 307 9.69 3.12 19.89
N LEU A 308 9.15 1.92 20.07
CA LEU A 308 7.88 1.52 19.47
C LEU A 308 6.72 2.38 19.99
N VAL A 309 6.66 2.61 21.31
CA VAL A 309 5.64 3.49 21.93
C VAL A 309 5.86 4.96 21.55
N ALA A 310 7.10 5.44 21.62
CA ALA A 310 7.45 6.80 21.24
C ALA A 310 7.13 7.08 19.76
N GLY A 311 7.39 6.11 18.88
CA GLY A 311 7.05 6.18 17.47
C GLY A 311 5.55 6.25 17.23
N ALA A 312 4.75 5.45 17.95
CA ALA A 312 3.29 5.51 17.85
C ALA A 312 2.72 6.86 18.33
N LEU A 313 3.24 7.41 19.44
CA LEU A 313 2.84 8.73 19.95
C LEU A 313 3.25 9.86 18.99
N GLY A 314 4.48 9.81 18.48
CA GLY A 314 4.99 10.77 17.50
C GLY A 314 4.22 10.72 16.19
N PHE A 315 3.85 9.52 15.74
CA PHE A 315 2.98 9.33 14.58
C PHE A 315 1.61 9.95 14.81
N ALA A 316 0.98 9.71 15.95
CA ALA A 316 -0.33 10.29 16.27
C ALA A 316 -0.31 11.83 16.28
N GLN A 317 0.77 12.43 16.80
CA GLN A 317 0.96 13.88 16.79
C GLN A 317 1.29 14.42 15.38
N GLY A 318 2.07 13.67 14.61
CA GLY A 318 2.52 14.03 13.26
C GLY A 318 1.50 13.78 12.16
N LEU A 319 0.48 12.94 12.40
CA LEU A 319 -0.43 12.42 11.38
C LEU A 319 -1.09 13.53 10.54
N TRP A 320 -1.63 14.54 11.20
CA TRP A 320 -2.27 15.69 10.53
C TRP A 320 -1.28 16.70 9.94
N PRO A 321 -0.30 17.24 10.71
CA PRO A 321 0.59 18.27 10.19
C PRO A 321 1.55 17.77 9.10
N LEU A 322 2.04 16.53 9.18
CA LEU A 322 2.97 15.99 8.18
C LEU A 322 2.26 15.56 6.89
N THR A 323 0.95 15.33 6.92
CA THR A 323 0.17 15.03 5.70
C THR A 323 -0.50 16.27 5.10
N GLU A 324 -0.32 17.45 5.69
CA GLU A 324 -0.91 18.67 5.15
C GLU A 324 -0.26 19.07 3.81
N SER A 325 -1.11 19.27 2.81
CA SER A 325 -0.71 19.68 1.47
C SER A 325 -1.80 20.52 0.79
N TYR A 326 -1.36 21.47 -0.04
CA TYR A 326 -2.22 22.20 -0.98
C TYR A 326 -2.77 21.30 -2.11
N GLN A 327 -2.18 20.11 -2.29
CA GLN A 327 -2.59 19.12 -3.28
C GLN A 327 -3.60 18.11 -2.74
N ALA A 328 -4.07 18.27 -1.50
CA ALA A 328 -5.13 17.45 -0.92
C ALA A 328 -6.31 17.34 -1.90
N LEU A 329 -6.84 16.12 -2.05
CA LEU A 329 -8.00 15.85 -2.91
C LEU A 329 -9.29 16.30 -2.24
N VAL A 330 -9.33 16.28 -0.91
CA VAL A 330 -10.51 16.63 -0.11
C VAL A 330 -10.13 17.21 1.25
N SER A 331 -11.03 18.05 1.79
CA SER A 331 -10.98 18.51 3.18
C SER A 331 -11.72 17.53 4.09
N PHE A 332 -11.11 17.20 5.23
CA PHE A 332 -11.75 16.40 6.28
C PHE A 332 -12.58 17.25 7.25
N SER A 333 -12.48 18.58 7.17
CA SER A 333 -13.36 19.48 7.93
C SER A 333 -14.68 19.61 7.17
N GLY A 334 -15.79 19.16 7.76
CA GLY A 334 -17.12 19.10 7.15
C GLY A 334 -17.78 20.46 6.86
N LYS A 335 -17.01 21.51 6.59
CA LYS A 335 -17.52 22.76 6.02
C LYS A 335 -17.19 22.74 4.54
N SER A 336 -18.19 22.40 3.74
CA SER A 336 -18.27 22.86 2.35
C SER A 336 -18.07 24.38 2.37
N ASN A 337 -17.11 24.88 1.61
CA ASN A 337 -17.04 26.32 1.33
C ASN A 337 -18.24 26.75 0.51
#